data_AF-A0A3M0LSS2-F1
#
_entry.id   AF-A0A3M0LSS2-F1
#
_cell.length_a   1.000
_cell.length_b   1.000
_cell.length_c   1.000
_cell.angle_alpha   90.00
_cell.angle_beta   90.00
_cell.angle_gamma   90.00
#
_symmetry.space_group_name_H-M   'P 1'
#
loop_
_entity.id
_entity.type
_entity.pdbx_description
1 polymer ?
#
loop_
_entity_poly.entity_id
_entity_poly.type
_entity_poly.pdbx_seq_one_letter_code
_entity_poly.pdbx_strand_id
1 'polypeptide(L)'
;MAEENNQYKQVYKSNNEIPFEVWFAPKDAEIAYPYVEEAPDPSLKSPKYDWHTYRWYENNEASQGQQLEQLSQTVEAVKKVADDSKTSAESVEKGLGAINQQLGTITAVLTQVATTKAVPENADEAKDGDK
;
A
#
# COMPACT_ATOMS: atom_id res chain seq x y z
N MET A 1 -30.75 38.55 -40.39
CA MET A 1 -30.24 37.79 -39.24
C MET A 1 -28.75 38.03 -39.22
N ALA A 2 -28.25 38.82 -38.27
CA ALA A 2 -26.82 39.05 -38.14
C ALA A 2 -26.25 37.87 -37.34
N GLU A 3 -25.45 37.02 -37.99
CA GLU A 3 -24.55 36.13 -37.27
C GLU A 3 -23.53 37.03 -36.57
N GLU A 4 -23.73 37.28 -35.27
CA GLU A 4 -22.71 37.92 -34.46
C GLU A 4 -21.45 37.07 -34.55
N ASN A 5 -20.45 37.65 -35.19
CA ASN A 5 -19.15 37.07 -35.45
C ASN A 5 -18.41 36.95 -34.10
N ASN A 6 -18.76 35.94 -33.30
CA ASN A 6 -18.13 35.73 -32.01
C ASN A 6 -16.71 35.20 -32.22
N GLN A 7 -15.76 36.13 -32.35
CA GLN A 7 -14.35 35.87 -32.64
C GLN A 7 -13.62 35.16 -31.51
N TYR A 8 -14.24 35.07 -30.33
CA TYR A 8 -13.63 34.52 -29.13
C TYR A 8 -14.47 33.40 -28.54
N LYS A 9 -13.80 32.46 -27.88
CA LYS A 9 -14.39 31.45 -27.00
C LYS A 9 -13.95 31.72 -25.57
N GLN A 10 -14.88 31.52 -24.63
CA GLN A 10 -14.57 31.58 -23.21
C GLN A 10 -13.77 30.35 -22.81
N VAL A 11 -12.70 30.57 -22.06
CA VAL A 11 -11.85 29.54 -21.48
C VAL A 11 -11.52 29.93 -20.04
N TYR A 12 -10.90 29.03 -19.31
CA TYR A 12 -10.61 29.18 -17.91
C TYR A 12 -9.14 28.90 -17.67
N LYS A 13 -8.45 29.86 -17.05
CA LYS A 13 -7.04 29.73 -16.68
C LYS A 13 -6.93 29.12 -15.29
N SER A 14 -6.11 28.08 -15.16
CA SER A 14 -5.82 27.45 -13.87
C SER A 14 -4.39 26.91 -13.83
N ASN A 15 -3.60 27.36 -12.86
CA ASN A 15 -2.24 26.89 -12.61
C ASN A 15 -1.90 27.02 -11.11
N ASN A 16 -0.61 26.96 -10.76
CA ASN A 16 -0.17 27.01 -9.37
C ASN A 16 -0.37 28.39 -8.72
N GLU A 17 -0.36 29.46 -9.51
CA GLU A 17 -0.49 30.85 -9.04
C GLU A 17 -1.94 31.35 -9.14
N ILE A 18 -2.64 30.92 -10.20
CA ILE A 18 -3.99 31.34 -10.54
C ILE A 18 -4.89 30.11 -10.41
N PRO A 19 -5.65 29.94 -9.32
CA PRO A 19 -6.54 28.79 -9.16
C PRO A 19 -7.65 28.81 -10.20
N PHE A 20 -8.23 29.98 -10.47
CA PHE A 20 -9.28 30.17 -11.46
C PHE A 20 -9.35 31.61 -11.93
N GLU A 21 -9.39 31.78 -13.24
CA GLU A 21 -9.66 33.06 -13.90
C GLU A 21 -10.40 32.80 -15.22
N VAL A 22 -11.43 33.60 -15.51
CA VAL A 22 -12.13 33.55 -16.80
C VAL A 22 -11.30 34.30 -17.84
N TRP A 23 -11.10 33.69 -19.00
CA TRP A 23 -10.35 34.25 -20.10
C TRP A 23 -11.09 34.07 -21.43
N PHE A 24 -10.68 34.82 -22.45
CA PHE A 24 -11.23 34.71 -23.80
C PHE A 24 -10.10 34.46 -24.80
N ALA A 25 -10.16 33.31 -25.45
CA ALA A 25 -9.21 32.93 -26.50
C ALA A 25 -9.84 33.13 -27.88
N PRO A 26 -9.06 33.36 -28.94
CA PRO A 26 -9.57 33.28 -30.30
C PRO A 26 -10.32 31.97 -30.54
N LYS A 27 -11.38 32.00 -31.34
CA LYS A 27 -12.26 30.84 -31.56
C LYS A 27 -11.52 29.60 -32.07
N ASP A 28 -10.50 29.81 -32.90
CA ASP A 28 -9.65 28.81 -33.54
C ASP A 28 -8.39 28.45 -32.73
N ALA A 29 -8.18 29.07 -31.57
CA ALA A 29 -7.01 28.78 -30.74
C ALA A 29 -7.06 27.35 -30.19
N GLU A 30 -5.94 26.63 -30.29
CA GLU A 30 -5.75 25.38 -29.56
C GLU A 30 -5.61 25.70 -28.07
N ILE A 31 -6.41 25.02 -27.25
CA ILE A 31 -6.42 25.24 -25.80
C ILE A 31 -5.53 24.20 -25.14
N ALA A 32 -4.52 24.70 -24.42
CA ALA A 32 -3.55 23.92 -23.69
C ALA A 32 -3.22 24.62 -22.37
N TYR A 33 -2.46 23.95 -21.51
CA TYR A 33 -1.99 24.51 -20.24
C TYR A 33 -1.47 25.95 -20.41
N PRO A 34 -1.90 26.91 -19.58
CA PRO A 34 -2.73 26.75 -18.37
C PRO A 34 -4.25 26.98 -18.60
N TYR A 35 -4.78 26.77 -19.80
CA TYR A 35 -6.18 27.07 -20.16
C TYR A 35 -7.03 25.82 -20.39
N VAL A 36 -8.31 25.89 -20.01
CA VAL A 36 -9.30 24.82 -20.11
C VAL A 36 -10.60 25.36 -20.71
N GLU A 37 -11.25 24.62 -21.60
CA GLU A 37 -12.55 25.01 -22.18
C GLU A 37 -13.73 24.61 -21.29
N GLU A 38 -13.61 23.47 -20.60
CA GLU A 38 -14.64 22.98 -19.68
C GLU A 38 -14.79 23.92 -18.49
N ALA A 39 -16.01 24.38 -18.24
CA ALA A 39 -16.33 25.21 -17.09
C ALA A 39 -16.31 24.40 -15.79
N PRO A 40 -15.89 25.00 -14.66
CA PRO A 40 -16.08 24.35 -13.37
C PRO A 40 -17.55 24.16 -13.06
N ASP A 41 -17.84 23.13 -12.26
CA ASP A 41 -19.17 22.94 -11.69
C ASP A 41 -19.57 24.21 -10.90
N PRO A 42 -20.76 24.80 -11.14
CA PRO A 42 -21.20 26.02 -10.46
C PRO A 42 -21.29 25.91 -8.93
N SER A 43 -21.29 24.69 -8.37
CA SER A 43 -21.27 24.46 -6.93
C SER A 43 -19.90 24.69 -6.29
N LEU A 44 -18.81 24.72 -7.08
CA LEU A 44 -17.46 24.98 -6.59
C LEU A 44 -17.30 26.47 -6.25
N LYS A 45 -16.98 26.77 -4.99
CA LYS A 45 -16.78 28.13 -4.49
C LYS A 45 -15.41 28.68 -4.84
N SER A 46 -14.39 27.82 -4.85
CA SER A 46 -13.02 28.16 -5.19
C SER A 46 -12.46 27.11 -6.14
N PRO A 47 -12.89 27.09 -7.41
CA PRO A 47 -12.45 26.08 -8.36
C PRO A 47 -10.94 26.16 -8.61
N LYS A 48 -10.31 25.00 -8.77
CA LYS A 48 -8.96 24.84 -9.33
C LYS A 48 -8.96 23.60 -10.23
N TYR A 49 -8.20 23.64 -11.31
CA TYR A 49 -8.11 22.52 -12.24
C TYR A 49 -6.93 21.63 -11.87
N ASP A 50 -7.19 20.34 -11.71
CA ASP A 50 -6.14 19.33 -11.58
C ASP A 50 -5.75 18.81 -12.96
N TRP A 51 -4.53 19.12 -13.37
CA TRP A 51 -3.96 18.74 -14.65
C TRP A 51 -3.52 17.27 -14.74
N HIS A 52 -3.50 16.53 -13.63
CA HIS A 52 -3.21 15.09 -13.63
C HIS A 52 -4.49 14.27 -13.86
N THR A 53 -5.59 14.71 -13.25
CA THR A 53 -6.89 14.02 -13.36
C THR A 53 -7.82 14.66 -14.39
N TYR A 54 -7.45 15.82 -14.94
CA TYR A 54 -8.20 16.63 -15.90
C TYR A 54 -9.60 16.99 -15.39
N ARG A 55 -9.69 17.52 -14.16
CA ARG A 55 -10.97 17.87 -13.51
C ARG A 55 -10.87 19.11 -12.64
N TRP A 56 -11.96 19.85 -12.55
CA TRP A 56 -12.14 20.90 -11.55
C TRP A 56 -12.38 20.31 -10.16
N TYR A 57 -11.78 20.93 -9.14
CA TYR A 57 -11.98 20.58 -7.74
C TYR A 57 -12.11 21.84 -6.86
N GLU A 58 -12.68 21.66 -5.67
CA GLU A 58 -12.80 22.72 -4.67
C GLU A 58 -11.44 22.96 -4.00
N ASN A 59 -10.93 24.20 -4.08
CA ASN A 59 -9.63 24.62 -3.55
C ASN A 59 -9.81 25.67 -2.43
N ASN A 60 -10.79 25.48 -1.55
CA ASN A 60 -10.93 26.32 -0.36
C ASN A 60 -10.16 25.72 0.84
N GLU A 61 -9.85 26.54 1.83
CA GLU A 61 -9.08 26.12 3.02
C GLU A 61 -9.76 24.96 3.78
N ALA A 62 -11.09 24.93 3.83
CA ALA A 62 -11.84 23.86 4.47
C ALA A 62 -11.67 22.50 3.75
N SER A 63 -11.70 22.50 2.42
CA SER A 63 -11.49 21.32 1.59
C SER A 63 -10.05 20.80 1.69
N GLN A 64 -9.06 21.70 1.78
CA GLN A 64 -7.67 21.33 2.04
C GLN A 64 -7.49 20.74 3.44
N GLY A 65 -8.14 21.33 4.46
CA GLY A 65 -8.16 20.79 5.82
C GLY A 65 -8.78 19.39 5.89
N GLN A 66 -9.89 19.16 5.18
CA GLN A 66 -10.52 17.84 5.10
C GLN A 66 -9.64 16.81 4.39
N GLN A 67 -8.96 17.19 3.30
CA GLN A 67 -8.02 16.31 2.60
C GLN A 67 -6.82 15.94 3.47
N LEU A 68 -6.27 16.90 4.23
CA LEU A 68 -5.17 16.65 5.17
C LEU A 68 -5.60 15.72 6.31
N GLU A 69 -6.80 15.90 6.84
CA GLU A 69 -7.37 15.02 7.87
C GLU A 69 -7.53 13.58 7.36
N GLN A 70 -8.10 13.41 6.16
CA GLN A 70 -8.22 12.09 5.53
C GLN A 70 -6.86 11.43 5.26
N LEU A 71 -5.86 12.22 4.86
CA LEU A 71 -4.50 11.73 4.68
C LEU A 71 -3.90 11.29 6.01
N SER A 72 -4.08 12.07 7.08
CA SER A 72 -3.64 11.73 8.44
C SER A 72 -4.23 10.40 8.90
N GLN A 73 -5.55 10.22 8.74
CA GLN A 73 -6.24 8.98 9.08
C GLN A 73 -5.73 7.79 8.26
N THR A 74 -5.45 7.99 6.97
CA THR A 74 -4.88 6.95 6.10
C THR A 74 -3.47 6.57 6.56
N VAL A 75 -2.63 7.54 6.91
CA VAL A 75 -1.27 7.30 7.44
C VAL A 75 -1.34 6.54 8.76
N GLU A 76 -2.24 6.92 9.68
CA GLU A 76 -2.44 6.21 10.94
C GLU A 76 -2.91 4.76 10.73
N ALA A 77 -3.84 4.54 9.81
CA ALA A 77 -4.31 3.21 9.46
C ALA A 77 -3.19 2.34 8.87
N VAL A 78 -2.40 2.88 7.94
CA VAL A 78 -1.24 2.20 7.35
C VAL A 78 -0.20 1.87 8.43
N LYS A 79 0.08 2.81 9.34
CA LYS A 79 1.00 2.60 10.45
C LYS A 79 0.54 1.45 11.34
N LYS A 80 -0.74 1.42 11.71
CA LYS A 80 -1.33 0.34 12.51
C LYS A 80 -1.18 -1.02 11.83
N VAL A 81 -1.48 -1.11 10.53
CA VAL A 81 -1.31 -2.34 9.76
C VAL A 81 0.16 -2.79 9.72
N ALA A 82 1.11 -1.85 9.61
CA ALA A 82 2.54 -2.17 9.65
C ALA A 82 2.97 -2.70 11.02
N ASP A 83 2.50 -2.09 12.12
CA ASP A 83 2.80 -2.53 13.49
C ASP A 83 2.20 -3.92 13.79
N ASP A 84 0.96 -4.16 13.36
CA ASP A 84 0.29 -5.46 13.48
C ASP A 84 1.03 -6.54 12.68
N SER A 85 1.46 -6.21 11.46
CA SER A 85 2.23 -7.13 10.59
C SER A 85 3.59 -7.49 11.20
N LYS A 86 4.29 -6.52 11.79
CA LYS A 86 5.55 -6.77 12.50
C LYS A 86 5.35 -7.71 13.69
N THR A 87 4.32 -7.46 14.49
CA THR A 87 3.98 -8.31 15.65
C THR A 87 3.64 -9.75 15.23
N SER A 88 2.94 -9.90 14.10
CA SER A 88 2.63 -11.21 13.52
C SER A 88 3.90 -11.94 13.08
N ALA A 89 4.82 -11.26 12.39
CA ALA A 89 6.09 -11.83 11.95
C ALA A 89 6.94 -12.32 13.13
N GLU A 90 7.09 -11.52 14.19
CA GLU A 90 7.83 -11.91 15.40
C GLU A 90 7.20 -13.13 16.09
N SER A 91 5.87 -13.24 16.06
CA SER A 91 5.14 -14.38 16.63
C SER A 91 5.33 -15.66 15.80
N VAL A 92 5.36 -15.54 14.47
CA VAL A 92 5.66 -16.65 13.55
C VAL A 92 7.11 -17.13 13.74
N GLU A 93 8.08 -16.23 13.87
CA GLU A 93 9.48 -16.58 14.13
C GLU A 93 9.64 -17.33 15.46
N LYS A 94 8.99 -16.87 16.53
CA LYS A 94 8.98 -17.57 17.82
C LYS A 94 8.34 -18.96 17.71
N GLY A 95 7.24 -19.07 16.97
CA GLY A 95 6.57 -20.35 16.69
C GLY A 95 7.48 -21.34 15.96
N LEU A 96 8.15 -20.89 14.89
CA LEU A 96 9.14 -21.69 14.16
C LEU A 96 10.32 -22.13 15.05
N GLY A 97 10.82 -21.24 15.90
CA GLY A 97 11.86 -21.55 16.87
C GLY A 97 11.43 -22.66 17.86
N ALA A 98 10.22 -22.58 18.39
CA ALA A 98 9.67 -23.59 19.30
C ALA A 98 9.48 -24.95 18.60
N ILE A 99 8.97 -24.96 17.35
CA ILE A 99 8.82 -26.17 16.55
C ILE A 99 10.18 -26.85 16.32
N ASN A 100 11.22 -26.09 15.96
CA ASN A 100 12.56 -26.64 15.74
C ASN A 100 13.15 -27.28 17.01
N GLN A 101 12.95 -26.69 18.19
CA GLN A 101 13.40 -27.29 19.45
C GLN A 101 12.66 -28.59 19.77
N GLN A 102 11.35 -28.65 19.53
CA GLN A 102 10.57 -29.88 19.71
C GLN A 102 11.03 -30.99 18.77
N LEU A 103 11.26 -30.67 17.49
CA LEU A 103 11.79 -31.63 16.52
C LEU A 103 13.17 -32.16 16.92
N GLY A 104 14.06 -31.30 17.41
CA GLY A 104 15.38 -31.71 17.93
C GLY A 104 15.24 -32.68 19.12
N THR A 105 14.32 -32.38 20.05
CA THR A 105 14.05 -33.23 21.22
C THR A 105 13.49 -34.59 20.81
N ILE A 106 12.50 -34.61 19.91
CA ILE A 106 11.90 -35.86 19.39
C ILE A 106 12.98 -36.71 18.69
N THR A 107 13.85 -36.09 17.90
CA THR A 107 14.94 -36.78 17.21
C THR A 107 15.94 -37.40 18.20
N ALA A 108 16.28 -36.67 19.27
CA ALA A 108 17.16 -37.19 20.32
C ALA A 108 16.53 -38.38 21.05
N VAL A 109 15.25 -38.30 21.39
CA VAL A 109 14.50 -39.41 22.02
C VAL A 109 14.44 -40.62 21.09
N LEU A 110 14.12 -40.43 19.80
CA LEU A 110 14.12 -41.51 18.81
C LEU A 110 15.49 -42.19 18.69
N THR A 111 16.57 -41.40 18.70
CA THR A 111 17.95 -41.91 18.64
C THR A 111 18.27 -42.75 19.88
N GLN A 112 17.88 -42.27 21.07
CA GLN A 112 18.05 -43.02 22.32
C GLN A 112 17.22 -44.31 22.37
N VAL A 113 16.00 -44.29 21.83
CA VAL A 113 15.14 -45.49 21.72
C VAL A 113 15.73 -46.50 20.72
N ALA A 114 16.32 -46.01 19.63
CA ALA A 114 17.01 -46.86 18.66
C ALA A 114 18.28 -47.50 19.24
N THR A 115 19.06 -46.78 20.06
CA THR A 115 20.25 -47.34 20.71
C THR A 115 19.93 -48.25 21.89
N THR A 116 18.79 -48.07 22.58
CA THR A 116 18.35 -48.99 23.65
C THR A 116 17.68 -50.27 23.15
N LYS A 117 17.30 -50.35 21.88
CA LYS A 117 16.94 -51.62 21.21
C LYS A 117 18.14 -52.39 20.67
N ALA A 118 19.33 -51.80 20.68
CA ALA A 118 20.57 -52.54 20.47
C ALA A 118 21.13 -52.97 21.83
N VAL A 119 21.63 -54.21 21.89
CA VAL A 119 22.46 -54.89 22.92
C VAL A 119 21.72 -56.03 23.65
N PRO A 120 22.27 -57.27 23.77
CA PRO A 120 23.50 -57.86 23.18
C PRO A 120 23.24 -59.17 22.40
N GLU A 121 23.88 -59.37 21.25
CA GLU A 121 24.10 -60.73 20.72
C GLU A 121 25.50 -61.17 21.13
N ASN A 122 25.56 -61.92 22.23
CA ASN A 122 26.47 -63.05 22.51
C ASN A 122 26.71 -63.18 24.01
N ALA A 123 25.88 -64.02 24.63
CA ALA A 123 26.28 -64.80 25.78
C ALA A 123 25.74 -66.22 25.55
N ASP A 124 26.49 -67.04 24.81
CA ASP A 124 26.56 -68.47 25.12
C ASP A 124 27.82 -69.10 24.52
N GLU A 125 28.79 -69.42 25.37
CA GLU A 125 29.60 -70.63 25.19
C GLU A 125 30.11 -71.05 26.57
N ALA A 126 29.27 -71.82 27.26
CA ALA A 126 29.66 -72.60 28.41
C ALA A 126 30.05 -74.02 27.96
N LYS A 127 31.36 -74.31 28.11
CA LYS A 127 31.97 -75.60 28.51
C LYS A 127 32.25 -76.70 27.47
N ASP A 128 33.47 -77.22 27.66
CA ASP A 128 33.87 -78.65 27.65
C ASP A 128 34.40 -79.24 26.32
N GLY A 129 35.62 -79.78 26.38
CA GLY A 129 36.32 -80.32 25.22
C GLY A 129 37.77 -80.78 25.52
N ASP A 130 37.87 -81.85 26.28
CA ASP A 130 39.02 -82.74 26.55
C ASP A 130 39.90 -83.05 25.32
N LYS A 131 41.22 -82.81 25.42
CA LYS A 131 42.41 -83.68 25.12
C LYS A 131 43.64 -82.94 24.60
#